data_AF-A0A8K0T746-F1
#
_entry.id   AF-A0A8K0T746-F1
#
_cell.length_a   1.000
_cell.length_b   1.000
_cell.length_c   1.000
_cell.angle_alpha   90.00
_cell.angle_beta   90.00
_cell.angle_gamma   90.00
#
_symmetry.space_group_name_H-M   'P 1'
#
loop_
_entity.id
_entity.type
_entity.pdbx_description
1 polymer ?
#
loop_
_entity_poly.entity_id
_entity_poly.type
_entity_poly.pdbx_seq_one_letter_code
_entity_poly.pdbx_strand_id
1 'polypeptide(L)'
;MRFQGLVIVASILGGVFAHPQPQLRDAQVGTETPYIRSYFFAGGRYVDDGAGGHIFRDQMYVERLVPASGVTQGTPIVFIHGQAQTGSNFLNKPDGGQGWASQFIRQGYELYIVDQTFRGR
;
A
#
# COMPACT_ATOMS: atom_id res chain seq x y z
N MET A 1 -3.29 20.13 26.76
CA MET A 1 -1.84 19.89 26.90
C MET A 1 -1.37 19.21 25.63
N ARG A 2 -0.56 19.90 24.80
CA ARG A 2 -0.08 19.40 23.50
C ARG A 2 1.38 18.99 23.66
N PHE A 3 1.69 17.71 23.44
CA PHE A 3 3.06 17.22 23.29
C PHE A 3 3.38 17.18 21.79
N GLN A 4 4.26 18.07 21.33
CA GLN A 4 4.96 17.87 20.06
C GLN A 4 6.36 17.36 20.39
N GLY A 5 6.59 16.07 20.17
CA GLY A 5 7.90 15.44 20.26
C GLY A 5 8.60 15.54 18.91
N LEU A 6 9.56 16.45 18.81
CA LEU A 6 10.53 16.55 17.73
C LEU A 6 11.62 15.50 17.99
N VAL A 7 11.78 14.53 17.09
CA VAL A 7 12.93 13.61 17.11
C VAL A 7 13.91 14.07 16.02
N ILE A 8 15.05 14.62 16.44
CA ILE A 8 16.20 14.84 15.55
C ILE A 8 17.24 13.78 15.91
N VAL A 9 17.51 12.87 14.98
CA VAL A 9 18.70 12.02 15.04
C VAL A 9 19.77 12.70 14.21
N ALA A 10 20.85 13.14 14.86
CA ALA A 10 22.05 13.64 14.20
C ALA A 10 23.11 12.53 14.17
N SER A 11 23.67 12.26 13.00
CA SER A 11 24.88 11.45 12.85
C SER A 11 25.86 12.20 11.95
N ILE A 12 27.11 12.31 12.39
CA ILE A 12 28.15 13.17 11.79
C ILE A 12 29.14 12.29 11.01
N LEU A 13 29.64 12.86 9.90
CA LEU A 13 30.87 12.59 9.13
C LEU A 13 30.75 11.67 7.90
N GLY A 14 30.55 12.33 6.76
CA GLY A 14 30.90 11.88 5.41
C GLY A 14 30.64 13.03 4.44
N GLY A 15 31.66 13.46 3.68
CA GLY A 15 31.56 14.61 2.79
C GLY A 15 30.35 14.53 1.85
N VAL A 16 29.38 15.41 2.06
CA VAL A 16 28.15 15.47 1.26
C VAL A 16 28.48 16.28 0.01
N PHE A 17 28.74 15.61 -1.11
CA PHE A 17 28.36 16.21 -2.39
C PHE A 17 26.84 16.36 -2.34
N ALA A 18 26.37 17.55 -1.99
CA ALA A 18 24.97 17.88 -2.06
C ALA A 18 24.61 17.91 -3.55
N HIS A 19 24.26 16.74 -4.10
CA HIS A 19 23.34 16.72 -5.21
C HIS A 19 22.12 17.49 -4.69
N PRO A 20 21.72 18.61 -5.33
CA PRO A 20 20.44 19.19 -5.04
C PRO A 20 19.44 18.08 -5.32
N GLN A 21 18.93 17.45 -4.26
CA GLN A 21 17.67 16.73 -4.38
C GLN A 21 16.74 17.78 -4.97
N PRO A 22 16.13 17.53 -6.15
CA PRO A 22 15.11 18.44 -6.64
C PRO A 22 14.19 18.65 -5.44
N GLN A 23 14.03 19.91 -5.02
CA GLN A 23 13.04 20.26 -4.00
C GLN A 23 11.83 19.44 -4.38
N LEU A 24 11.40 18.52 -3.53
CA LEU A 24 10.14 17.83 -3.71
C LEU A 24 9.14 18.97 -3.73
N ARG A 25 8.84 19.49 -4.94
CA ARG A 25 7.71 20.36 -5.16
C ARG A 25 6.61 19.56 -4.51
N ASP A 26 5.97 20.11 -3.48
CA ASP A 26 4.76 19.54 -2.91
C ASP A 26 3.88 19.22 -4.11
N ALA A 27 3.94 17.95 -4.53
CA ALA A 27 3.57 17.56 -5.87
C ALA A 27 2.07 17.51 -5.79
N GLN A 28 1.44 18.69 -5.96
CA GLN A 28 0.04 19.00 -5.71
C GLN A 28 -0.64 17.79 -5.07
N VAL A 29 -0.49 17.64 -3.75
CA VAL A 29 -1.17 16.56 -3.03
C VAL A 29 -2.65 16.89 -3.12
N GLY A 30 -3.24 16.50 -4.26
CA GLY A 30 -4.64 16.70 -4.52
C GLY A 30 -5.38 16.03 -3.40
N THR A 31 -6.41 16.68 -2.88
CA THR A 31 -7.20 16.12 -1.78
C THR A 31 -7.65 14.72 -2.17
N GLU A 32 -7.21 13.75 -1.37
CA GLU A 32 -7.52 12.36 -1.64
C GLU A 32 -8.99 12.09 -1.33
N THR A 33 -9.66 11.33 -2.20
CA THR A 33 -11.04 10.91 -1.93
C THR A 33 -11.02 10.04 -0.67
N PRO A 34 -11.77 10.38 0.39
CA PRO A 34 -11.80 9.55 1.59
C PRO A 34 -12.31 8.14 1.28
N TYR A 35 -11.65 7.13 1.84
CA TYR A 35 -12.05 5.74 1.70
C TYR A 35 -11.83 4.98 3.02
N ILE A 36 -12.56 3.89 3.18
CA ILE A 36 -12.40 2.93 4.27
C ILE A 36 -11.43 1.86 3.78
N ARG A 37 -10.39 1.58 4.58
CA ARG A 37 -9.41 0.53 4.32
C ARG A 37 -9.63 -0.63 5.28
N SER A 38 -9.77 -1.84 4.74
CA SER A 38 -9.70 -3.09 5.49
C SER A 38 -8.84 -4.11 4.74
N TYR A 39 -8.60 -5.28 5.32
CA TYR A 39 -7.87 -6.35 4.65
C TYR A 39 -8.34 -7.72 5.13
N PHE A 40 -8.02 -8.74 4.35
CA PHE A 40 -8.19 -10.15 4.70
C PHE A 40 -7.17 -10.99 3.94
N PHE A 41 -7.12 -12.29 4.26
CA PHE A 41 -6.35 -13.27 3.51
C PHE A 41 -7.31 -14.23 2.80
N ALA A 42 -6.96 -14.62 1.58
CA ALA A 42 -7.73 -15.57 0.78
C ALA A 42 -6.89 -16.82 0.48
N GLY A 43 -7.52 -17.99 0.53
CA GLY A 43 -6.85 -19.27 0.32
C GLY A 43 -5.90 -19.63 1.46
N GLY A 44 -4.82 -20.33 1.10
CA GLY A 44 -3.85 -20.88 2.05
C GLY A 44 -4.25 -22.24 2.63
N ARG A 45 -3.30 -22.86 3.32
CA ARG A 45 -3.45 -24.17 3.94
C ARG A 45 -2.47 -24.35 5.10
N TYR A 46 -2.86 -25.21 6.03
CA TYR A 46 -1.92 -25.77 7.00
C TYR A 46 -1.07 -26.85 6.35
N VAL A 47 0.19 -26.91 6.76
CA VAL A 47 1.17 -27.92 6.37
C VAL A 47 1.99 -28.31 7.59
N ASP A 48 2.55 -29.51 7.58
CA ASP A 48 3.54 -29.92 8.57
C ASP A 48 4.80 -29.04 8.49
N ASP A 49 5.36 -28.70 9.65
CA ASP A 49 6.58 -27.88 9.78
C ASP A 49 7.87 -28.71 9.94
N GLY A 50 7.77 -30.04 10.03
CA GLY A 50 8.88 -30.97 10.23
C GLY A 50 9.31 -31.14 11.69
N ALA A 51 8.67 -30.44 12.64
CA ALA A 51 8.97 -30.47 14.07
C ALA A 51 7.76 -30.95 14.91
N GLY A 52 6.75 -31.53 14.25
CA GLY A 52 5.51 -31.99 14.88
C GLY A 52 4.45 -30.89 15.04
N GLY A 53 4.67 -29.72 14.42
CA GLY A 53 3.73 -28.61 14.37
C GLY A 53 3.16 -28.37 12.96
N HIS A 54 2.43 -27.26 12.82
CA HIS A 54 1.88 -26.83 11.55
C HIS A 54 2.10 -25.33 11.31
N ILE A 55 2.37 -24.97 10.06
CA ILE A 55 2.37 -23.58 9.60
C ILE A 55 1.26 -23.34 8.59
N PHE A 56 0.67 -22.15 8.62
CA PHE A 56 -0.26 -21.71 7.58
C PHE A 56 0.50 -20.94 6.51
N ARG A 57 0.46 -21.41 5.26
CA ARG A 57 1.16 -20.81 4.12
C ARG A 57 0.30 -20.86 2.86
N ASP A 58 0.79 -20.23 1.79
CA ASP A 58 0.16 -20.15 0.47
C ASP A 58 -1.11 -19.27 0.43
N GLN A 59 -1.34 -18.45 1.45
CA GLN A 59 -2.39 -17.44 1.45
C GLN A 59 -2.03 -16.20 0.64
N MET A 60 -3.04 -15.54 0.09
CA MET A 60 -2.91 -14.29 -0.64
C MET A 60 -3.41 -13.14 0.25
N TYR A 61 -2.59 -12.11 0.46
CA TYR A 61 -3.04 -10.89 1.12
C TYR A 61 -3.95 -10.10 0.18
N VAL A 62 -5.06 -9.59 0.71
CA VAL A 62 -6.01 -8.73 -0.01
C VAL A 62 -6.27 -7.47 0.80
N GLU A 63 -5.85 -6.32 0.27
CA GLU A 63 -6.22 -5.01 0.76
C GLU A 63 -7.49 -4.53 0.07
N ARG A 64 -8.50 -4.11 0.85
CA ARG A 64 -9.78 -3.64 0.35
C ARG A 64 -9.96 -2.16 0.62
N LEU A 65 -10.27 -1.40 -0.43
CA LEU A 65 -10.54 0.04 -0.35
C LEU A 65 -11.96 0.32 -0.84
N VAL A 66 -12.73 1.06 -0.04
CA VAL A 66 -14.13 1.41 -0.35
C VAL A 66 -14.32 2.93 -0.23
N PRO A 67 -14.85 3.62 -1.25
CA PRO A 67 -15.12 5.06 -1.16
C PRO A 67 -16.04 5.36 0.03
N ALA A 68 -15.68 6.34 0.86
CA ALA A 68 -16.44 6.68 2.06
C ALA A 68 -17.85 7.23 1.75
N SER A 69 -18.04 7.78 0.55
CA SER A 69 -19.33 8.23 0.03
C SER A 69 -20.23 7.08 -0.45
N GLY A 70 -19.75 5.84 -0.45
CA GLY A 70 -20.42 4.67 -1.02
C GLY A 70 -19.91 4.31 -2.42
N VAL A 71 -20.10 3.04 -2.77
CA VAL A 71 -19.75 2.46 -4.09
C VAL A 71 -20.84 2.84 -5.09
N THR A 72 -20.44 3.38 -6.25
CA THR A 72 -21.36 3.74 -7.34
C THR A 72 -21.22 2.83 -8.55
N GLN A 73 -20.13 2.06 -8.64
CA GLN A 73 -19.87 1.13 -9.73
C GLN A 73 -20.31 -0.29 -9.36
N GLY A 74 -21.04 -0.95 -10.26
CA GLY A 74 -21.62 -2.27 -10.00
C GLY A 74 -20.62 -3.44 -9.99
N THR A 75 -19.38 -3.23 -10.44
CA THR A 75 -18.35 -4.27 -10.51
C THR A 75 -17.06 -3.77 -9.86
N PRO A 76 -16.52 -4.48 -8.84
CA PRO A 76 -15.28 -4.09 -8.20
C PRO A 76 -14.07 -4.34 -9.11
N ILE A 77 -12.95 -3.69 -8.80
CA ILE A 77 -11.69 -3.89 -9.50
C ILE A 77 -10.73 -4.70 -8.62
N VAL A 78 -10.12 -5.73 -9.20
CA VAL A 78 -9.05 -6.50 -8.57
C VAL A 78 -7.72 -6.15 -9.23
N PHE A 79 -6.80 -5.58 -8.47
CA PHE A 79 -5.45 -5.26 -8.92
C PHE A 79 -4.48 -6.39 -8.57
N ILE A 80 -3.80 -6.90 -9.60
CA ILE A 80 -2.80 -7.97 -9.49
C ILE A 80 -1.49 -7.46 -10.06
N HIS A 81 -0.45 -7.38 -9.23
CA HIS A 81 0.86 -6.84 -9.62
C HIS A 81 1.63 -7.80 -10.54
N GLY A 82 2.68 -7.30 -11.20
CA GLY A 82 3.57 -8.10 -12.04
C GLY A 82 4.70 -8.80 -11.28
N GLN A 83 5.70 -9.30 -12.03
CA GLN A 83 6.92 -9.87 -11.44
C GLN A 83 7.77 -8.80 -10.75
N ALA A 84 8.49 -9.20 -9.69
CA ALA A 84 9.32 -8.33 -8.85
C ALA A 84 8.59 -7.12 -8.21
N GLN A 85 7.27 -7.21 -8.05
CA GLN A 85 6.42 -6.14 -7.51
C GLN A 85 5.51 -6.68 -6.39
N THR A 86 4.81 -5.78 -5.71
CA THR A 86 3.71 -6.05 -4.77
C THR A 86 2.52 -5.14 -5.09
N GLY A 87 1.43 -5.22 -4.33
CA GLY A 87 0.24 -4.37 -4.46
C GLY A 87 0.52 -2.88 -4.27
N SER A 88 1.65 -2.50 -3.66
CA SER A 88 2.07 -1.10 -3.52
C SER A 88 2.19 -0.38 -4.86
N ASN A 89 2.41 -1.11 -5.95
CA ASN A 89 2.47 -0.55 -7.30
C ASN A 89 1.21 0.18 -7.76
N PHE A 90 0.07 -0.09 -7.15
CA PHE A 90 -1.21 0.55 -7.49
C PHE A 90 -1.56 1.72 -6.57
N LEU A 91 -0.82 1.86 -5.46
CA LEU A 91 -0.94 2.97 -4.52
C LEU A 91 -0.16 4.20 -5.05
N ASN A 92 0.22 5.11 -4.16
CA ASN A 92 0.96 6.32 -4.53
C ASN A 92 2.19 6.03 -5.40
N LYS A 93 2.43 6.92 -6.35
CA LYS A 93 3.61 6.91 -7.20
C LYS A 93 4.87 7.17 -6.37
N PRO A 94 6.07 6.78 -6.84
CA PRO A 94 7.32 7.04 -6.14
C PRO A 94 7.62 8.53 -5.87
N ASP A 95 7.06 9.44 -6.67
CA ASP A 95 7.15 10.89 -6.48
C ASP A 95 6.12 11.45 -5.49
N GLY A 96 5.35 10.58 -4.82
CA GLY A 96 4.28 10.94 -3.88
C GLY A 96 2.92 11.20 -4.54
N GLY A 97 2.86 11.22 -5.89
CA GLY A 97 1.63 11.46 -6.63
C GLY A 97 0.57 10.36 -6.45
N GLN A 98 -0.67 10.68 -6.81
CA GLN A 98 -1.80 9.74 -6.78
C GLN A 98 -1.59 8.55 -7.71
N GLY A 99 -1.91 7.36 -7.19
CA GLY A 99 -1.85 6.09 -7.90
C GLY A 99 -3.10 5.75 -8.70
N TRP A 100 -3.16 4.53 -9.22
CA TRP A 100 -4.39 4.00 -9.83
C TRP A 100 -5.50 3.80 -8.81
N ALA A 101 -5.16 3.35 -7.60
CA ALA A 101 -6.13 3.19 -6.52
C ALA A 101 -6.88 4.50 -6.24
N SER A 102 -6.14 5.62 -6.13
CA SER A 102 -6.69 6.97 -6.00
C SER A 102 -7.68 7.33 -7.11
N GLN A 103 -7.32 7.03 -8.37
CA GLN A 103 -8.16 7.36 -9.52
C GLN A 103 -9.46 6.56 -9.53
N PHE A 104 -9.41 5.26 -9.25
CA PHE A 104 -10.61 4.41 -9.29
C PHE A 104 -11.50 4.56 -8.05
N ILE A 105 -10.93 4.83 -6.87
CA ILE A 105 -11.74 5.23 -5.70
C ILE A 105 -12.53 6.50 -6.00
N ARG A 106 -11.89 7.51 -6.61
CA ARG A 106 -12.58 8.75 -7.02
C ARG A 106 -13.74 8.49 -7.99
N GLN A 107 -13.61 7.48 -8.84
CA GLN A 107 -14.65 7.07 -9.79
C GLN A 107 -15.76 6.21 -9.16
N GLY A 108 -15.64 5.89 -7.86
CA GLY A 108 -16.66 5.17 -7.10
C GLY A 108 -16.56 3.65 -7.17
N TYR A 109 -15.41 3.10 -7.57
CA TYR A 109 -15.15 1.67 -7.54
C TYR A 109 -14.78 1.19 -6.13
N GLU A 110 -15.23 -0.01 -5.79
CA GLU A 110 -14.63 -0.81 -4.74
C GLU A 110 -13.38 -1.51 -5.28
N LEU A 111 -12.28 -1.47 -4.53
CA LEU A 111 -11.00 -2.01 -4.96
C LEU A 111 -10.52 -3.13 -4.05
N TYR A 112 -9.94 -4.15 -4.67
CA TYR A 112 -9.16 -5.20 -4.02
C TYR A 112 -7.75 -5.21 -4.60
N ILE A 113 -6.75 -4.94 -3.78
CA ILE A 113 -5.34 -4.93 -4.17
C ILE A 113 -4.69 -6.14 -3.53
N VAL A 114 -4.15 -7.05 -4.35
CA VAL A 114 -3.58 -8.30 -3.83
C VAL A 114 -2.06 -8.27 -3.84
N ASP A 115 -1.47 -8.93 -2.85
CA ASP A 115 -0.10 -9.45 -2.98
C ASP A 115 -0.21 -10.94 -3.33
N GLN A 116 0.30 -11.34 -4.50
CA GLN A 116 0.29 -12.73 -4.92
C GLN A 116 1.00 -13.62 -3.89
N THR A 117 0.57 -14.88 -3.77
CA THR A 117 1.19 -15.86 -2.87
C THR A 117 2.72 -15.86 -3.02
N PHE A 118 3.44 -15.92 -1.89
CA PHE A 118 4.91 -15.81 -1.82
C PHE A 118 5.48 -14.44 -2.20
N ARG A 119 4.70 -13.37 -2.07
CA ARG A 119 5.15 -12.00 -2.30
C ARG A 119 4.51 -11.08 -1.26
N GLY A 120 5.24 -10.04 -0.83
CA GLY A 120 4.68 -9.05 0.09
C GLY A 120 4.35 -9.62 1.47
N ARG A 121 3.10 -9.43 1.90
CA ARG A 121 2.56 -9.81 3.22
C ARG A 121 2.12 -11.27 3.30
#